data_AF-K4KIE4-F1
#
_entry.id   AF-K4KIE4-F1
#
_cell.length_a   1.000
_cell.length_b   1.000
_cell.length_c   1.000
_cell.angle_alpha   90.00
_cell.angle_beta   90.00
_cell.angle_gamma   90.00
#
_symmetry.space_group_name_H-M   'P 1'
#
loop_
_entity.id
_entity.type
_entity.pdbx_description
1 polymer ?
#
loop_
_entity_poly.entity_id
_entity_poly.type
_entity_poly.pdbx_seq_one_letter_code
_entity_poly.pdbx_strand_id
1 'polypeptide(L)' 'MAQTSTVNINTASAEELSASLKGIGTSKAQAIVDYREKVGKFVSIDQLAEVKGIGAATVEKNRALIRLQ' A
#
# COMPACT_ATOMS: atom_id res chain seq x y z
N MET A 1 -23.61 1.65 7.85
CA MET A 1 -22.35 2.01 8.53
C MET A 1 -21.24 1.21 7.86
N ALA A 2 -20.53 1.76 6.87
CA ALA A 2 -19.50 1.02 6.16
C ALA A 2 -18.18 1.20 6.92
N GLN A 3 -17.69 0.16 7.59
CA GLN A 3 -16.33 0.15 8.10
C GLN A 3 -15.40 0.02 6.89
N THR A 4 -14.91 1.14 6.39
CA THR A 4 -13.76 1.16 5.48
C THR A 4 -12.55 0.70 6.26
N SER A 5 -12.32 -0.61 6.25
CA SER A 5 -11.14 -1.25 6.87
C SER A 5 -9.90 -0.74 6.16
N THR A 6 -9.29 0.28 6.72
CA THR A 6 -8.05 0.86 6.21
C THR A 6 -6.88 -0.05 6.58
N VAL A 7 -6.07 -0.39 5.59
CA VAL A 7 -4.88 -1.22 5.76
C VAL A 7 -3.68 -0.34 6.09
N ASN A 8 -2.86 -0.79 7.04
CA ASN A 8 -1.64 -0.10 7.41
C ASN A 8 -0.48 -0.59 6.54
N ILE A 9 0.05 0.25 5.66
CA ILE A 9 1.13 -0.16 4.74
C ILE A 9 2.47 -0.45 5.42
N ASN A 10 2.67 0.06 6.63
CA ASN A 10 3.91 -0.15 7.37
C ASN A 10 3.91 -1.47 8.16
N THR A 11 2.75 -2.02 8.48
CA THR A 11 2.64 -3.26 9.29
C THR A 11 1.96 -4.40 8.56
N ALA A 12 1.10 -4.12 7.57
CA ALA A 12 0.38 -5.15 6.85
C ALA A 12 1.33 -6.05 6.04
N SER A 13 0.94 -7.30 5.91
CA SER A 13 1.61 -8.28 5.06
C SER A 13 1.32 -8.03 3.59
N ALA A 14 2.16 -8.56 2.69
CA ALA A 14 1.92 -8.47 1.25
C ALA A 14 0.53 -9.03 0.87
N GLU A 15 0.09 -10.11 1.50
CA GLU A 15 -1.23 -10.69 1.27
C GLU A 15 -2.36 -9.72 1.67
N GLU A 16 -2.28 -9.12 2.85
CA GLU A 16 -3.28 -8.14 3.33
C GLU A 16 -3.34 -6.89 2.45
N LEU A 17 -2.17 -6.42 2.00
CA LEU A 17 -2.08 -5.31 1.05
C LEU A 17 -2.73 -5.67 -0.28
N SER A 18 -2.49 -6.88 -0.79
CA SER A 18 -3.11 -7.31 -2.05
C SER A 18 -4.63 -7.54 -1.94
N ALA A 19 -5.11 -7.97 -0.77
CA ALA A 19 -6.52 -8.19 -0.52
C ALA A 19 -7.28 -6.88 -0.28
N SER A 20 -6.66 -5.93 0.42
CA SER A 20 -7.29 -4.65 0.78
C SER A 20 -7.20 -3.59 -0.33
N LEU A 21 -6.14 -3.63 -1.16
CA LEU A 21 -5.87 -2.59 -2.14
C LEU A 21 -6.31 -3.02 -3.55
N LYS A 22 -7.14 -2.19 -4.20
CA LYS A 22 -7.63 -2.43 -5.56
C LYS A 22 -6.53 -2.20 -6.59
N GLY A 23 -6.26 -3.22 -7.42
CA GLY A 23 -5.23 -3.15 -8.47
C GLY A 23 -3.81 -3.35 -7.96
N ILE A 24 -3.66 -3.80 -6.71
CA ILE A 24 -2.40 -4.26 -6.12
C ILE A 24 -2.46 -5.78 -6.02
N GLY A 25 -1.80 -6.47 -6.96
CA GLY A 25 -1.60 -7.91 -6.88
C GLY A 25 -0.41 -8.27 -5.99
N THR A 26 -0.15 -9.56 -5.85
CA THR A 26 0.94 -10.13 -5.03
C THR A 26 2.30 -9.50 -5.32
N SER A 27 2.65 -9.31 -6.59
CA SER A 27 3.94 -8.69 -6.97
C SER A 27 4.07 -7.24 -6.49
N LYS A 28 3.00 -6.45 -6.60
CA LYS A 28 3.02 -5.04 -6.17
C LYS A 28 3.01 -4.95 -4.65
N ALA A 29 2.24 -5.80 -3.99
CA ALA A 29 2.23 -5.86 -2.54
C ALA A 29 3.59 -6.27 -1.96
N GLN A 30 4.27 -7.24 -2.59
CA GLN A 30 5.63 -7.61 -2.24
C GLN A 30 6.60 -6.43 -2.43
N ALA A 31 6.43 -5.66 -3.51
CA ALA A 31 7.25 -4.47 -3.75
C ALA A 31 7.05 -3.40 -2.67
N ILE A 32 5.86 -3.24 -2.09
CA ILE A 32 5.61 -2.34 -0.94
C ILE A 32 6.42 -2.80 0.27
N VAL A 33 6.40 -4.11 0.56
CA VAL A 33 7.15 -4.70 1.68
C VAL A 33 8.66 -4.53 1.46
N ASP A 34 9.16 -4.86 0.29
CA ASP A 34 10.58 -4.69 -0.07
C ASP A 34 11.01 -3.22 -0.03
N TYR A 35 10.16 -2.30 -0.49
CA TYR A 35 10.42 -0.86 -0.41
C TYR A 35 10.56 -0.40 1.03
N ARG A 36 9.65 -0.79 1.93
CA ARG A 36 9.77 -0.38 3.35
C ARG A 36 10.95 -1.02 4.07
N GLU A 37 11.40 -2.20 3.63
CA GLU A 37 12.59 -2.84 4.17
C GLU A 37 13.88 -2.16 3.69
N LYS A 38 13.90 -1.67 2.45
CA LYS A 38 15.07 -1.00 1.84
C LYS A 38 15.17 0.48 2.19
N VAL A 39 14.07 1.21 2.06
CA VAL A 39 14.01 2.67 2.24
C VAL A 39 13.63 3.02 3.67
N GLY A 40 12.79 2.20 4.30
CA GLY A 40 12.20 2.46 5.61
C GLY A 40 10.70 2.66 5.54
N LYS A 41 10.09 2.90 6.70
CA LYS A 41 8.63 3.06 6.80
C LYS A 41 8.11 4.21 5.93
N PHE A 42 6.98 3.98 5.29
CA PHE A 42 6.26 4.99 4.54
C PHE A 42 5.76 6.08 5.50
N VAL A 43 6.13 7.32 5.24
CA VAL A 43 5.65 8.51 5.99
C VAL A 43 4.52 9.23 5.27
N SER A 44 4.22 8.84 4.03
CA SER A 44 3.15 9.43 3.22
C SER A 44 2.63 8.39 2.23
N ILE A 45 1.34 8.49 1.91
CA ILE A 45 0.68 7.57 0.97
C ILE A 45 1.28 7.74 -0.44
N ASP A 46 1.69 8.95 -0.81
CA ASP A 46 2.34 9.26 -2.09
C ASP A 46 3.62 8.46 -2.36
N GLN A 47 4.36 8.04 -1.32
CA GLN A 47 5.56 7.23 -1.48
C GLN A 47 5.26 5.84 -2.08
N LEU A 48 4.01 5.37 -2.00
CA LEU A 48 3.61 4.17 -2.73
C LEU A 48 3.77 4.34 -4.25
N ALA A 49 3.71 5.56 -4.78
CA ALA A 49 3.95 5.81 -6.20
C ALA A 49 5.45 5.67 -6.58
N GLU A 50 6.36 5.67 -5.61
CA GLU A 50 7.79 5.40 -5.82
C GLU A 50 8.07 3.89 -5.91
N VAL A 51 7.13 3.06 -5.44
CA VAL A 51 7.26 1.60 -5.50
C VAL A 51 7.09 1.13 -6.94
N LYS A 52 8.07 0.36 -7.43
CA LYS A 52 8.08 -0.17 -8.79
C LYS A 52 6.82 -0.99 -9.07
N GLY A 53 6.01 -0.52 -10.03
CA GLY A 53 4.75 -1.17 -10.43
C GLY A 53 3.49 -0.60 -9.77
N ILE A 54 3.63 0.37 -8.85
CA ILE A 54 2.52 1.13 -8.29
C ILE A 54 2.57 2.54 -8.88
N GLY A 55 1.57 2.88 -9.70
CA GLY A 55 1.45 4.22 -10.26
C GLY A 55 0.56 5.12 -9.40
N ALA A 56 0.67 6.43 -9.59
CA ALA A 56 -0.17 7.43 -8.92
C ALA A 56 -1.68 7.12 -9.02
N ALA A 57 -2.15 6.62 -10.18
CA ALA A 57 -3.55 6.23 -10.36
C ALA A 57 -3.99 5.07 -9.44
N THR A 58 -3.08 4.15 -9.12
CA THR A 58 -3.35 3.07 -8.14
C THR A 58 -3.35 3.64 -6.72
N VAL A 59 -2.41 4.53 -6.40
CA VAL A 59 -2.33 5.18 -5.09
C VAL A 59 -3.59 5.98 -4.80
N GLU A 60 -4.02 6.82 -5.73
CA GLU A 60 -5.22 7.66 -5.60
C GLU A 60 -6.48 6.82 -5.31
N LYS A 61 -6.68 5.74 -6.06
CA LYS A 61 -7.81 4.81 -5.87
C LYS A 61 -7.82 4.12 -4.52
N ASN A 62 -6.64 3.94 -3.94
CA ASN A 62 -6.46 3.25 -2.67
C ASN A 62 -6.22 4.19 -1.49
N ARG A 63 -6.10 5.50 -1.72
CA ARG A 63 -5.77 6.50 -0.71
C ARG A 63 -6.76 6.49 0.45
N ALA A 64 -8.04 6.25 0.16
CA ALA A 64 -9.09 6.10 1.16
C ALA A 64 -9.06 4.75 1.93
N LEU A 65 -8.33 3.76 1.41
CA LEU A 65 -8.17 2.43 1.99
C LEU A 65 -6.83 2.26 2.71
N ILE A 66 -5.92 3.22 2.59
CA ILE A 66 -4.58 3.18 3.17
C ILE A 66 -4.53 4.10 4.38
N ARG A 67 -3.91 3.62 5.45
CA ARG A 67 -3.51 4.47 6.56
C ARG A 67 -2.03 4.28 6.90
N LEU A 68 -1.48 5.32 7.50
CA LEU A 68 -0.19 5.29 8.18
C LEU A 68 -0.46 5.13 9.68
N GLN A 69 0.44 4.47 10.39
CA GLN A 69 0.40 4.33 11.84
C GLN A 69 1.60 5.01 12.45
#